data_AF-A0A0U3ELM9-F1
#
_entry.id   AF-A0A0U3ELM9-F1
#
_cell.length_a   1.000
_cell.length_b   1.000
_cell.length_c   1.000
_cell.angle_alpha   90.00
_cell.angle_beta   90.00
_cell.angle_gamma   90.00
#
_symmetry.space_group_name_H-M   'P 1'
#
loop_
_entity.id
_entity.type
_entity.pdbx_description
1 polymer ?
#
loop_
_entity_poly.entity_id
_entity_poly.type
_entity_poly.pdbx_seq_one_letter_code
_entity_poly.pdbx_strand_id
1 'polypeptide(L)'
;MKSARTFVAFGFAAVAATLLGACAPTLDWREVRPEGSDAQALFPCKPELLSRPAGGAHAPGRMGLAQCKAGGASFSLSWAEVADPAQVAPALRQMRESLATKLAAKPGELLPVQVAGMTPNPEAQMQTLLGANQSAQVAVFTRGQLVYQAMLLSPKPDAAGWQTFLAALKLGGAQ
;
A
#
# COMPACT_ATOMS: atom_id res chain seq x y z
N MET A 1 -30.79 -57.09 45.52
CA MET A 1 -32.26 -56.97 45.39
C MET A 1 -32.67 -55.52 45.63
N LYS A 2 -32.85 -54.73 44.56
CA LYS A 2 -33.91 -53.72 44.37
C LYS A 2 -33.65 -53.08 43.01
N SER A 3 -34.57 -53.39 42.11
CA SER A 3 -34.62 -52.97 40.72
C SER A 3 -35.18 -51.54 40.67
N ALA A 4 -34.61 -50.67 39.84
CA ALA A 4 -35.31 -49.48 39.37
C ALA A 4 -34.90 -49.23 37.90
N ARG A 5 -35.85 -49.56 37.03
CA ARG A 5 -35.80 -49.46 35.58
C ARG A 5 -35.95 -48.00 35.13
N THR A 6 -35.10 -47.62 34.19
CA THR A 6 -35.31 -46.76 33.02
C THR A 6 -36.44 -45.71 33.08
N PHE A 7 -36.05 -44.43 33.00
CA PHE A 7 -36.82 -43.40 32.30
C PHE A 7 -35.92 -42.77 31.24
N VAL A 8 -36.29 -42.97 29.98
CA VAL A 8 -35.71 -42.30 28.81
C VAL A 8 -36.57 -41.09 28.47
N ALA A 9 -35.86 -40.03 28.06
CA ALA A 9 -36.29 -38.83 27.34
C ALA A 9 -37.14 -37.80 28.09
N PHE A 10 -36.61 -36.58 28.21
CA PHE A 10 -37.04 -35.45 27.38
C PHE A 10 -36.16 -34.21 27.62
N GLY A 11 -35.62 -33.67 26.52
CA GLY A 11 -35.33 -32.25 26.28
C GLY A 11 -34.51 -31.46 27.31
N PHE A 12 -33.28 -31.10 26.94
CA PHE A 12 -32.91 -29.68 27.05
C PHE A 12 -31.90 -29.33 25.95
N ALA A 13 -32.32 -28.38 25.13
CA ALA A 13 -31.56 -27.81 24.04
C ALA A 13 -30.26 -27.16 24.57
N ALA A 14 -29.14 -27.55 23.98
CA ALA A 14 -27.91 -26.77 24.04
C ALA A 14 -27.45 -26.50 22.61
N VAL A 15 -28.18 -25.63 21.92
CA VAL A 15 -27.69 -24.98 20.70
C VAL A 15 -26.57 -24.04 21.16
N ALA A 16 -25.34 -24.52 21.10
CA ALA A 16 -24.15 -23.68 21.22
C ALA A 16 -24.11 -22.76 19.99
N ALA A 17 -24.79 -21.63 20.08
CA ALA A 17 -24.68 -20.54 19.12
C ALA A 17 -23.24 -20.02 19.17
N THR A 18 -22.39 -20.53 18.29
CA THR A 18 -21.10 -19.95 17.96
C THR A 18 -21.36 -18.55 17.44
N LEU A 19 -21.25 -17.56 18.33
CA LEU A 19 -21.07 -16.16 18.01
C LEU A 19 -19.72 -16.00 17.32
N LEU A 20 -19.63 -16.44 16.06
CA LEU A 20 -18.63 -15.96 15.11
C LEU A 20 -19.01 -14.51 14.78
N GLY A 21 -18.81 -13.63 15.75
CA GLY A 21 -18.62 -12.22 15.49
C GLY A 21 -17.34 -12.08 14.68
N ALA A 22 -17.41 -12.41 13.39
CA ALA A 22 -16.41 -11.99 12.43
C ALA A 22 -16.54 -10.46 12.37
N CYS A 23 -15.81 -9.77 13.24
CA CYS A 23 -15.42 -8.40 13.01
C CYS A 23 -14.78 -8.38 11.62
N ALA A 24 -15.54 -7.99 10.60
CA ALA A 24 -14.96 -7.70 9.30
C ALA A 24 -13.90 -6.63 9.57
N PRO A 25 -12.61 -6.89 9.30
CA PRO A 25 -11.59 -5.88 9.53
C PRO A 25 -11.94 -4.64 8.71
N THR A 26 -11.77 -3.46 9.31
CA THR A 26 -12.03 -2.17 8.65
C THR A 26 -11.20 -1.96 7.37
N LEU A 27 -10.22 -2.84 7.12
CA LEU A 27 -9.31 -2.85 5.97
C LEU A 27 -9.52 -4.16 5.19
N ASP A 28 -9.96 -4.03 3.94
CA ASP A 28 -10.12 -5.12 2.98
C ASP A 28 -8.90 -5.09 2.04
N TRP A 29 -7.86 -5.83 2.43
CA TRP A 29 -6.59 -5.87 1.70
C TRP A 29 -6.74 -6.62 0.38
N ARG A 30 -6.84 -5.85 -0.70
CA ARG A 30 -7.02 -6.34 -2.07
C ARG A 30 -5.74 -6.21 -2.86
N GLU A 31 -5.40 -7.27 -3.56
CA GLU A 31 -4.30 -7.27 -4.52
C GLU A 31 -4.70 -6.56 -5.80
N VAL A 32 -3.82 -5.68 -6.28
CA VAL A 32 -3.98 -4.95 -7.54
C VAL A 32 -2.68 -4.97 -8.34
N ARG A 33 -2.83 -4.96 -9.66
CA ARG A 33 -1.73 -4.82 -10.62
C ARG A 33 -2.07 -3.68 -11.58
N PRO A 34 -1.73 -2.42 -11.22
CA PRO A 34 -2.09 -1.28 -12.05
C PRO A 34 -1.45 -1.39 -13.44
N GLU A 35 -2.23 -1.15 -14.48
CA GLU A 35 -1.73 -1.18 -15.86
C GLU A 35 -0.58 -0.18 -16.05
N GLY A 36 0.45 -0.55 -16.82
CA GLY A 36 1.60 0.32 -17.05
C GLY A 36 2.58 0.41 -15.87
N SER A 37 2.25 -0.13 -14.70
CA SER A 37 3.13 -0.04 -13.52
C SER A 37 4.20 -1.13 -13.41
N ASP A 38 4.03 -2.32 -14.02
CA ASP A 38 4.87 -3.51 -13.71
C ASP A 38 5.00 -3.77 -12.19
N ALA A 39 3.95 -3.42 -11.42
CA ALA A 39 3.90 -3.54 -9.98
C ALA A 39 2.67 -4.34 -9.51
N GLN A 40 2.86 -5.11 -8.44
CA GLN A 40 1.83 -5.68 -7.60
C GLN A 40 1.81 -4.91 -6.27
N ALA A 41 0.63 -4.55 -5.81
CA ALA A 41 0.42 -3.90 -4.52
C ALA A 41 -0.81 -4.47 -3.80
N LEU A 42 -0.81 -4.43 -2.47
CA LEU A 42 -2.01 -4.63 -1.67
C LEU A 42 -2.54 -3.27 -1.20
N PHE A 43 -3.82 -2.99 -1.41
CA PHE A 43 -4.50 -1.80 -0.88
C PHE A 43 -5.57 -2.21 0.12
N PRO A 44 -5.79 -1.45 1.21
CA PRO A 44 -6.80 -1.77 2.23
C PRO A 44 -8.25 -1.51 1.78
N CYS A 45 -8.43 -1.07 0.54
CA CYS A 45 -9.71 -0.87 -0.12
C CYS A 45 -9.53 -0.93 -1.64
N LYS A 46 -10.63 -0.94 -2.40
CA LYS A 46 -10.56 -0.87 -3.87
C LYS A 46 -9.93 0.47 -4.28
N PRO A 47 -8.75 0.49 -4.94
CA PRO A 47 -8.13 1.74 -5.32
C PRO A 47 -8.80 2.33 -6.57
N GLU A 48 -8.83 3.65 -6.61
CA GLU A 48 -9.06 4.42 -7.82
C GLU A 48 -7.76 4.43 -8.64
N LEU A 49 -7.87 4.12 -9.93
CA LEU A 49 -6.76 4.13 -10.88
C LEU A 49 -6.84 5.39 -11.74
N LEU A 50 -5.87 6.27 -11.55
CA LEU A 50 -5.65 7.49 -12.30
C LEU A 50 -4.45 7.27 -13.23
N SER A 51 -4.61 6.37 -14.20
CA SER A 51 -3.64 6.12 -15.26
C SER A 51 -4.28 6.45 -16.60
N ARG A 52 -3.62 7.28 -17.41
CA ARG A 52 -4.03 7.48 -18.81
C ARG A 52 -3.45 6.32 -19.61
N PRO A 53 -4.23 5.58 -20.43
CA PRO A 53 -3.70 4.48 -21.21
C PRO A 53 -2.51 4.94 -22.07
N ALA A 54 -1.44 4.14 -22.07
CA ALA A 54 -0.28 4.35 -22.91
C ALA A 54 -0.74 4.22 -24.38
N GLY A 55 -0.95 5.35 -25.06
CA GLY A 55 -1.51 5.38 -26.41
C GLY A 55 -2.36 6.60 -26.73
N GLY A 56 -2.75 7.41 -25.73
CA GLY A 56 -3.26 8.75 -26.01
C GLY A 56 -2.12 9.65 -26.52
N ALA A 57 -2.30 10.28 -27.69
CA ALA A 57 -1.29 11.08 -28.43
C ALA A 57 -0.61 12.25 -27.67
N HIS A 58 -0.86 12.41 -26.38
CA HIS A 58 -0.45 13.54 -25.55
C HIS A 58 0.11 13.14 -24.16
N ALA A 59 0.65 11.93 -23.99
CA ALA A 59 1.38 11.58 -22.75
C ALA A 59 2.71 10.86 -23.09
N PRO A 60 3.87 11.47 -22.78
CA PRO A 60 5.14 10.77 -22.88
C PRO A 60 5.30 9.84 -21.66
N GLY A 61 5.35 8.53 -21.88
CA GLY A 61 5.74 7.53 -20.88
C GLY A 61 4.62 6.88 -20.06
N ARG A 62 4.91 5.69 -19.54
CA ARG A 62 4.05 4.92 -18.62
C ARG A 62 3.96 5.64 -17.27
N MET A 63 2.92 6.45 -17.07
CA MET A 63 2.66 7.18 -15.82
C MET A 63 1.27 6.86 -15.26
N GLY A 64 1.16 6.74 -13.93
CA GLY A 64 -0.12 6.57 -13.27
C GLY A 64 -0.06 6.64 -11.75
N LEU A 65 -1.25 6.55 -11.15
CA LEU A 65 -1.47 6.61 -9.72
C LEU A 65 -2.59 5.64 -9.34
N ALA A 66 -2.33 4.78 -8.38
CA ALA A 66 -3.32 3.98 -7.68
C ALA A 66 -3.46 4.53 -6.26
N GLN A 67 -4.67 4.89 -5.83
CA GLN A 67 -4.88 5.41 -4.47
C GLN A 67 -6.18 4.95 -3.86
N CYS A 68 -6.21 4.84 -2.53
CA CYS A 68 -7.38 4.41 -1.77
C CYS A 68 -7.36 5.04 -0.38
N LYS A 69 -8.54 5.40 0.15
CA LYS A 69 -8.70 5.92 1.52
C LYS A 69 -9.44 4.90 2.37
N ALA A 70 -8.83 4.45 3.46
CA ALA A 70 -9.40 3.48 4.38
C ALA A 70 -8.88 3.73 5.80
N GLY A 71 -9.71 3.47 6.82
CA GLY A 71 -9.30 3.61 8.22
C GLY A 71 -8.84 5.02 8.63
N GLY A 72 -9.30 6.07 7.94
CA GLY A 72 -8.86 7.45 8.17
C GLY A 72 -7.48 7.80 7.58
N ALA A 73 -6.88 6.88 6.81
CA ALA A 73 -5.61 7.08 6.12
C ALA A 73 -5.78 6.98 4.59
N SER A 74 -4.82 7.54 3.85
CA SER A 74 -4.75 7.51 2.39
C SER A 74 -3.49 6.77 1.95
N PHE A 75 -3.66 5.69 1.20
CA PHE A 75 -2.60 4.88 0.62
C PHE A 75 -2.49 5.19 -0.86
N SER A 76 -1.26 5.32 -1.38
CA SER A 76 -1.05 5.53 -2.80
C SER A 76 0.25 4.91 -3.30
N LEU A 77 0.21 4.44 -4.54
CA LEU A 77 1.36 4.08 -5.35
C LEU A 77 1.29 4.86 -6.65
N SER A 78 2.27 5.73 -6.91
CA SER A 78 2.45 6.36 -8.22
C SER A 78 3.67 5.78 -8.93
N TRP A 79 3.64 5.83 -10.26
CA TRP A 79 4.74 5.44 -11.12
C TRP A 79 4.87 6.40 -12.30
N ALA A 80 6.08 6.54 -12.79
CA ALA A 80 6.39 7.26 -14.02
C ALA A 80 7.61 6.63 -14.68
N GLU A 81 7.60 6.57 -16.00
CA GLU A 81 8.77 6.18 -16.79
C GLU A 81 9.59 7.43 -17.13
N VAL A 82 10.87 7.41 -16.77
CA VAL A 82 11.81 8.44 -17.21
C VAL A 82 12.37 8.08 -18.60
N ALA A 83 12.64 9.08 -19.42
CA ALA A 83 13.10 8.86 -20.80
C ALA A 83 14.58 8.43 -20.92
N ASP A 84 15.38 8.71 -19.89
CA ASP A 84 16.82 8.42 -19.85
C ASP A 84 17.15 7.72 -18.52
N PRO A 85 17.85 6.56 -18.51
CA PRO A 85 18.27 5.89 -17.29
C PRO A 85 19.08 6.78 -16.34
N ALA A 86 19.84 7.76 -16.85
CA ALA A 86 20.59 8.71 -16.02
C ALA A 86 19.67 9.60 -15.15
N GLN A 87 18.41 9.75 -15.54
CA GLN A 87 17.43 10.59 -14.85
C GLN A 87 16.70 9.86 -13.72
N VAL A 88 16.89 8.54 -13.56
CA VAL A 88 16.25 7.75 -12.51
C VAL A 88 16.58 8.29 -11.12
N ALA A 89 17.87 8.42 -10.78
CA ALA A 89 18.28 8.88 -9.44
C ALA A 89 17.86 10.35 -9.17
N PRO A 90 18.08 11.32 -10.10
CA PRO A 90 17.52 12.67 -9.97
C PRO A 90 16.00 12.70 -9.78
N ALA A 91 15.26 11.88 -10.52
CA ALA A 91 13.80 11.82 -10.39
C ALA A 91 13.37 11.33 -8.99
N LEU A 92 14.00 10.28 -8.45
CA LEU A 92 13.70 9.79 -7.10
C LEU A 92 13.94 10.86 -6.03
N ARG A 93 15.04 11.61 -6.11
CA ARG A 93 15.30 12.76 -5.23
C ARG A 93 14.22 13.83 -5.34
N GLN A 94 13.92 14.23 -6.57
CA GLN A 94 12.93 15.28 -6.83
C GLN A 94 11.53 14.88 -6.34
N MET A 95 11.11 13.63 -6.57
CA MET A 95 9.83 13.11 -6.07
C MET A 95 9.74 13.27 -4.55
N ARG A 96 10.78 12.82 -3.86
CA ARG A 96 10.90 12.88 -2.41
C ARG A 96 10.87 14.31 -1.86
N GLU A 97 11.68 15.20 -2.42
CA GLU A 97 11.79 16.60 -1.99
C GLU A 97 10.51 17.40 -2.31
N SER A 98 9.96 17.23 -3.51
CA SER A 98 8.74 17.92 -3.92
C SER A 98 7.54 17.54 -3.05
N LEU A 99 7.48 16.30 -2.55
CA LEU A 99 6.44 15.87 -1.63
C LEU A 99 6.55 16.59 -0.27
N ALA A 100 7.76 16.65 0.30
CA ALA A 100 7.98 17.34 1.57
C ALA A 100 7.55 18.82 1.50
N THR A 101 7.91 19.49 0.40
CA THR A 101 7.49 20.88 0.13
C THR A 101 5.98 21.00 -0.04
N LYS A 102 5.35 20.13 -0.84
CA LYS A 102 3.89 20.14 -1.06
C LYS A 102 3.09 19.93 0.23
N LEU A 103 3.60 19.10 1.13
CA LEU A 103 2.94 18.83 2.41
C LEU A 103 3.27 19.86 3.50
N ALA A 104 4.16 20.82 3.23
CA ALA A 104 4.73 21.72 4.23
C ALA A 104 5.20 20.95 5.48
N ALA A 105 5.81 19.79 5.27
CA ALA A 105 6.14 18.83 6.31
C ALA A 105 7.65 18.77 6.53
N LYS A 106 8.07 18.60 7.78
CA LYS A 106 9.48 18.41 8.13
C LYS A 106 9.91 16.99 7.75
N PRO A 107 10.94 16.81 6.90
CA PRO A 107 11.48 15.50 6.60
C PRO A 107 12.23 14.92 7.81
N GLY A 108 12.00 13.64 8.06
CA GLY A 108 12.75 12.83 9.02
C GLY A 108 14.02 12.23 8.40
N GLU A 109 14.55 11.22 9.08
CA GLU A 109 15.72 10.48 8.60
C GLU A 109 15.41 9.70 7.32
N LEU A 110 16.38 9.68 6.40
CA LEU A 110 16.34 8.87 5.19
C LEU A 110 16.89 7.47 5.50
N LEU A 111 16.05 6.46 5.35
CA LEU A 111 16.40 5.06 5.52
C LEU A 111 16.36 4.35 4.18
N PRO A 112 17.26 3.39 3.91
CA PRO A 112 17.17 2.59 2.69
C PRO A 112 15.85 1.80 2.65
N VAL A 113 15.27 1.65 1.46
CA VAL A 113 14.10 0.77 1.25
C VAL A 113 14.46 -0.37 0.31
N GLN A 114 13.92 -1.55 0.58
CA GLN A 114 14.03 -2.71 -0.29
C GLN A 114 12.63 -3.18 -0.68
N VAL A 115 12.36 -3.21 -1.98
CA VAL A 115 11.14 -3.75 -2.58
C VAL A 115 11.53 -4.95 -3.43
N ALA A 116 10.74 -6.02 -3.39
CA ALA A 116 11.03 -7.22 -4.18
C ALA A 116 11.03 -6.87 -5.69
N GLY A 117 12.09 -7.27 -6.41
CA GLY A 117 12.21 -7.03 -7.84
C GLY A 117 12.58 -5.60 -8.28
N MET A 118 12.92 -4.72 -7.33
CA MET A 118 13.47 -3.39 -7.64
C MET A 118 14.89 -3.47 -8.21
N THR A 119 15.27 -2.47 -9.01
CA THR A 119 16.67 -2.23 -9.37
C THR A 119 17.36 -1.55 -8.18
N PRO A 120 18.48 -2.10 -7.66
CA PRO A 120 19.23 -1.46 -6.58
C PRO A 120 19.62 -0.03 -6.94
N ASN A 121 19.34 0.92 -6.05
CA ASN A 121 19.63 2.33 -6.27
C ASN A 121 19.88 3.04 -4.92
N PRO A 122 20.92 3.87 -4.75
CA PRO A 122 21.18 4.60 -3.51
C PRO A 122 20.06 5.58 -3.12
N GLU A 123 19.29 6.08 -4.10
CA GLU A 123 18.13 6.95 -3.86
C GLU A 123 16.85 6.17 -3.56
N ALA A 124 16.90 4.83 -3.56
CA ALA A 124 15.81 4.01 -3.07
C ALA A 124 15.75 4.11 -1.54
N GLN A 125 14.97 5.07 -1.08
CA GLN A 125 14.89 5.45 0.33
C GLN A 125 13.45 5.66 0.76
N MET A 126 13.22 5.50 2.06
CA MET A 126 11.99 5.86 2.75
C MET A 126 12.27 6.87 3.85
N GLN A 127 11.24 7.66 4.18
CA GLN A 127 11.28 8.59 5.30
C GLN A 127 9.86 8.88 5.81
N THR A 128 9.82 9.41 7.03
CA THR A 128 8.61 9.99 7.61
C THR A 128 8.66 11.50 7.45
N LEU A 129 7.56 12.09 6.99
CA LEU A 129 7.33 13.52 6.91
C LEU A 129 6.30 13.91 7.98
N LEU A 130 6.63 14.90 8.80
CA LEU A 130 5.75 15.38 9.88
C LEU A 130 5.21 16.77 9.54
N GLY A 131 3.91 16.85 9.26
CA GLY A 131 3.17 18.10 9.12
C GLY A 131 2.42 18.46 10.40
N ALA A 132 1.76 19.62 10.41
CA ALA A 132 1.06 20.12 11.60
C ALA A 132 -0.10 19.21 12.06
N ASN A 133 -0.88 18.66 11.12
CA ASN A 133 -2.10 17.88 11.40
C ASN A 133 -2.10 16.49 10.75
N GLN A 134 -0.97 16.10 10.15
CA GLN A 134 -0.84 14.84 9.42
C GLN A 134 0.61 14.40 9.38
N SER A 135 0.81 13.09 9.30
CA SER A 135 2.07 12.46 8.97
C SER A 135 1.98 11.76 7.63
N ALA A 136 3.06 11.79 6.87
CA ALA A 136 3.20 10.96 5.68
C ALA A 136 4.40 10.03 5.84
N GLN A 137 4.23 8.75 5.52
CA GLN A 137 5.35 7.86 5.27
C GLN A 137 5.48 7.72 3.76
N VAL A 138 6.69 7.86 3.26
CA VAL A 138 6.98 7.83 1.82
C VAL A 138 8.18 6.93 1.55
N ALA A 139 8.11 6.16 0.47
CA ALA A 139 9.23 5.43 -0.10
C ALA A 139 9.31 5.73 -1.59
N VAL A 140 10.51 6.02 -2.08
CA VAL A 140 10.81 6.15 -3.50
C VAL A 140 11.77 5.03 -3.89
N PHE A 141 11.56 4.41 -5.05
CA PHE A 141 12.37 3.30 -5.56
C PHE A 141 12.16 3.14 -7.07
N THR A 142 12.90 2.22 -7.71
CA THR A 142 12.90 2.09 -9.17
C THR A 142 13.01 0.64 -9.64
N ARG A 143 12.56 0.38 -10.86
CA ARG A 143 12.87 -0.81 -11.66
C ARG A 143 13.14 -0.38 -13.10
N GLY A 144 14.40 -0.50 -13.53
CA GLY A 144 14.84 0.08 -14.80
C GLY A 144 14.60 1.59 -14.83
N GLN A 145 13.80 2.05 -15.80
CA GLN A 145 13.42 3.47 -15.97
C GLN A 145 12.08 3.83 -15.32
N LEU A 146 11.37 2.87 -14.74
CA LEU A 146 10.16 3.15 -13.97
C LEU A 146 10.54 3.55 -12.55
N VAL A 147 10.23 4.80 -12.20
CA VAL A 147 10.33 5.32 -10.83
C VAL A 147 8.98 5.23 -10.15
N TYR A 148 9.00 4.93 -8.85
CA TYR A 148 7.80 4.75 -8.04
C TYR A 148 7.85 5.61 -6.79
N GLN A 149 6.68 6.01 -6.31
CA GLN A 149 6.49 6.58 -4.98
C GLN A 149 5.31 5.90 -4.29
N ALA A 150 5.62 5.15 -3.24
CA ALA A 150 4.64 4.63 -2.30
C ALA A 150 4.45 5.64 -1.17
N MET A 151 3.21 5.86 -0.73
CA MET A 151 2.91 6.83 0.31
C MET A 151 1.72 6.42 1.16
N LEU A 152 1.82 6.66 2.47
CA LEU A 152 0.73 6.58 3.44
C LEU A 152 0.58 7.94 4.14
N LEU A 153 -0.51 8.65 3.87
CA LEU A 153 -0.91 9.83 4.66
C LEU A 153 -1.91 9.42 5.73
N SER A 154 -1.71 9.94 6.94
CA SER A 154 -2.56 9.64 8.09
C SER A 154 -2.56 10.82 9.08
N PRO A 155 -3.62 11.02 9.87
CA PRO A 155 -3.66 12.05 10.91
C PRO A 155 -2.58 11.87 11.98
N LYS A 156 -2.15 10.63 12.23
CA LYS A 156 -1.10 10.24 13.16
C LYS A 156 -0.24 9.15 12.53
N PRO A 157 1.05 9.04 12.89
CA PRO A 157 1.92 8.00 12.36
C PRO A 157 1.33 6.60 12.51
N ASP A 158 1.22 5.89 11.40
CA ASP A 158 0.72 4.51 11.33
C ASP A 158 1.81 3.57 10.80
N ALA A 159 2.68 3.13 11.69
CA ALA A 159 3.80 2.25 11.34
C ALA A 159 3.32 0.88 10.85
N ALA A 160 2.24 0.34 11.44
CA ALA A 160 1.73 -1.00 11.10
C ALA A 160 1.08 -1.03 9.71
N GLY A 161 0.26 -0.03 9.39
CA GLY A 161 -0.31 0.15 8.06
C GLY A 161 0.78 0.35 7.00
N TRP A 162 1.80 1.14 7.32
CA TRP A 162 2.94 1.37 6.41
C TRP A 162 3.76 0.12 6.14
N GLN A 163 4.12 -0.63 7.19
CA GLN A 163 4.87 -1.88 7.04
C GLN A 163 4.09 -2.90 6.20
N THR A 164 2.79 -3.03 6.45
CA THR A 164 1.91 -3.92 5.67
C THR A 164 1.86 -3.50 4.21
N PHE A 165 1.68 -2.20 3.94
CA PHE A 165 1.62 -1.66 2.59
C PHE A 165 2.94 -1.84 1.83
N LEU A 166 4.07 -1.47 2.42
CA LEU A 166 5.39 -1.59 1.79
C LEU A 166 5.80 -3.04 1.57
N ALA A 167 5.64 -3.91 2.57
CA ALA A 167 6.07 -5.31 2.48
C ALA A 167 5.31 -6.10 1.40
N ALA A 168 4.12 -5.64 1.06
CA ALA A 168 3.28 -6.21 0.02
C ALA A 168 3.68 -5.77 -1.41
N LEU A 169 4.52 -4.75 -1.57
CA LEU A 169 4.94 -4.27 -2.88
C LEU A 169 5.92 -5.25 -3.53
N LYS A 170 5.64 -5.57 -4.79
CA LYS A 170 6.55 -6.33 -5.65
C LYS A 170 6.57 -5.72 -7.03
N LEU A 171 7.76 -5.68 -7.64
CA LEU A 171 7.98 -5.20 -8.99
C LEU A 171 8.41 -6.35 -9.88
N GLY A 172 7.95 -6.33 -11.13
CA GLY A 172 8.17 -7.45 -12.04
C GLY A 172 7.15 -8.55 -11.80
N GLY A 173 6.15 -8.57 -12.65
CA GLY A 173 5.22 -9.68 -12.79
C GLY A 173 4.61 -9.56 -14.17
N ALA A 174 4.79 -10.60 -15.00
CA ALA A 174 4.16 -10.64 -16.30
C ALA A 174 2.64 -10.41 -16.13
N GLN A 175 2.14 -9.43 -16.87
CA GLN A 175 0.71 -9.18 -17.05
C GLN A 175 0.16 -10.17 -18.07
#